data_AF-A0A6J8AV03-F1
#
_entry.id   AF-A0A6J8AV03-F1
#
_cell.length_a   1.000
_cell.length_b   1.000
_cell.length_c   1.000
_cell.angle_alpha   90.00
_cell.angle_beta   90.00
_cell.angle_gamma   90.00
#
_symmetry.space_group_name_H-M   'P 1'
#
loop_
_entity.id
_entity.type
_entity.pdbx_description
1 polymer ?
#
loop_
_entity_poly.entity_id
_entity_poly.type
_entity_poly.pdbx_seq_one_letter_code
_entity_poly.pdbx_strand_id
1 'polypeptide(L)'
;MDMIRLIYNLSQFQLGHSVTELWKLNVFSAFVYFFLPYMVGVLSVDCTGRKDGVYERGCKAFTKCVNETAEIVNCINNTRFNPDKNECDYEFHVPPPCGTYRECVHLADGNYPDIEHMCTSFYTCLGGIFLGHTPCAPGLVFNQGLQVCDWPFNVTKPCGVL
;
A
#
# COMPACT_ATOMS: atom_id res chain seq x y z
N MET A 1 -40.33 -3.24 -28.37
CA MET A 1 -40.87 -1.90 -28.08
C MET A 1 -40.79 -1.65 -26.59
N ASP A 2 -39.87 -0.94 -25.97
CA ASP A 2 -38.52 -0.44 -26.27
C ASP A 2 -38.08 0.24 -24.97
N MET A 3 -37.08 -0.29 -24.25
CA MET A 3 -36.36 0.44 -23.20
C MET A 3 -34.98 -0.19 -22.89
N ILE A 4 -34.23 -0.57 -23.93
CA ILE A 4 -32.82 -0.99 -23.83
C ILE A 4 -32.03 -0.23 -24.91
N ARG A 5 -31.73 1.06 -24.68
CA ARG A 5 -30.77 1.86 -25.47
C ARG A 5 -30.32 3.13 -24.72
N LEU A 6 -29.55 2.98 -23.65
CA LEU A 6 -28.63 4.03 -23.21
C LEU A 6 -27.35 3.36 -22.73
N ILE A 7 -26.20 3.89 -23.17
CA ILE A 7 -24.83 3.42 -22.89
C ILE A 7 -24.38 2.25 -23.78
N TYR A 8 -24.15 2.48 -25.07
CA TYR A 8 -23.10 1.80 -25.87
C TYR A 8 -23.05 2.45 -27.25
N ASN A 9 -22.21 3.49 -27.41
CA ASN A 9 -21.61 3.79 -28.71
C ASN A 9 -20.53 4.85 -28.57
N LEU A 10 -19.27 4.45 -28.79
CA LEU A 10 -18.30 5.12 -29.66
C LEU A 10 -17.00 4.31 -29.59
N SER A 11 -17.00 3.22 -30.34
CA SER A 11 -15.76 2.57 -30.78
C SER A 11 -15.16 3.34 -31.96
N GLN A 12 -13.83 3.32 -32.05
CA GLN A 12 -12.98 3.66 -33.21
C GLN A 12 -12.56 5.13 -33.34
N PHE A 13 -11.41 5.51 -32.76
CA PHE A 13 -10.42 6.34 -33.46
C PHE A 13 -9.03 6.10 -32.86
N GLN A 14 -8.26 5.25 -33.52
CA GLN A 14 -6.82 5.10 -33.30
C GLN A 14 -6.14 5.83 -34.46
N LEU A 15 -5.24 6.77 -34.16
CA LEU A 15 -3.93 7.01 -34.80
C LEU A 15 -3.44 8.46 -34.56
N GLY A 16 -2.31 8.56 -33.85
CA GLY A 16 -1.23 9.50 -34.13
C GLY A 16 -1.51 11.00 -34.04
N HIS A 17 -1.26 11.60 -32.87
CA HIS A 17 -0.86 13.01 -32.81
C HIS A 17 0.52 13.12 -32.14
N SER A 18 1.45 13.73 -32.89
CA SER A 18 2.81 14.07 -32.49
C SER A 18 2.81 14.89 -31.19
N VAL A 19 3.76 14.60 -30.29
CA VAL A 19 4.01 15.28 -29.01
C VAL A 19 4.37 16.78 -29.14
N THR A 20 4.40 17.32 -30.35
CA THR A 20 4.96 18.65 -30.67
C THR A 20 3.95 19.80 -30.67
N GLU A 21 2.69 19.63 -30.26
CA GLU A 21 1.67 20.72 -30.31
C GLU A 21 0.85 20.88 -29.01
N LEU A 22 1.36 20.43 -27.86
CA LEU A 22 0.61 20.49 -26.58
C LEU A 22 0.81 21.78 -25.77
N TRP A 23 1.68 22.71 -26.18
CA TRP A 23 1.92 23.97 -25.43
C TRP A 23 0.84 25.06 -25.63
N LYS A 24 -0.14 24.85 -26.51
CA LYS A 24 -1.17 25.87 -26.83
C LYS A 24 -2.47 25.75 -26.02
N LEU A 25 -2.62 24.71 -25.20
CA LEU A 25 -3.78 24.55 -24.33
C LEU A 25 -3.33 24.59 -22.87
N ASN A 26 -3.86 25.55 -22.13
CA ASN A 26 -3.57 25.89 -20.73
C ASN A 26 -3.94 24.77 -19.71
N VAL A 27 -4.05 23.54 -20.18
CA VAL A 27 -4.54 22.36 -19.47
C VAL A 27 -3.42 21.73 -18.66
N PHE A 28 -2.17 21.75 -19.14
CA PHE A 28 -1.02 21.21 -18.39
C PHE A 28 -0.81 21.88 -17.03
N SER A 29 -1.04 23.20 -16.94
CA SER A 29 -0.93 23.95 -15.69
C SER A 29 -2.00 23.55 -14.67
N ALA A 30 -3.27 23.44 -15.11
CA ALA A 30 -4.38 23.07 -14.23
C ALA A 30 -4.25 21.64 -13.67
N PHE A 31 -3.79 20.67 -14.48
CA PHE A 31 -3.58 19.31 -13.99
C PHE A 31 -2.51 19.25 -12.88
N VAL A 32 -1.44 20.03 -13.01
CA VAL A 32 -0.39 20.09 -11.99
C VAL A 32 -0.91 20.73 -10.70
N TYR A 33 -1.65 21.84 -10.76
CA TYR A 33 -2.19 22.51 -9.56
C TYR A 33 -3.33 21.77 -8.85
N PHE A 34 -4.15 20.99 -9.57
CA PHE A 34 -5.25 20.23 -8.97
C PHE A 34 -4.85 18.81 -8.52
N PHE A 35 -3.86 18.17 -9.18
CA PHE A 35 -3.42 16.83 -8.81
C PHE A 35 -2.24 16.80 -7.83
N LEU A 36 -1.36 17.81 -7.81
CA LEU A 36 -0.23 17.84 -6.86
C LEU A 36 -0.64 17.77 -5.37
N PRO A 37 -1.69 18.46 -4.88
CA PRO A 37 -2.10 18.33 -3.49
C PRO A 37 -2.70 16.94 -3.18
N TYR A 38 -3.27 16.26 -4.19
CA TYR A 38 -3.81 14.90 -4.04
C TYR A 38 -2.71 13.83 -3.97
N MET A 39 -1.60 14.01 -4.69
CA MET A 39 -0.49 13.06 -4.69
C MET A 39 0.40 13.14 -3.43
N VAL A 40 0.33 14.25 -2.67
CA VAL A 40 1.15 14.47 -1.46
C VAL A 40 0.54 13.82 -0.21
N GLY A 41 -0.74 13.43 -0.22
CA GLY A 41 -1.46 12.91 0.95
C GLY A 41 -1.46 11.39 1.15
N VAL A 42 -0.84 10.60 0.28
CA VAL A 42 -1.14 9.16 0.16
C VAL A 42 -0.27 8.24 1.04
N LEU A 43 0.82 8.73 1.65
CA LEU A 43 1.82 7.85 2.29
C LEU A 43 2.06 8.09 3.79
N SER A 44 1.35 9.03 4.43
CA SER A 44 1.52 9.30 5.86
C SER A 44 0.23 9.22 6.64
N VAL A 45 0.32 8.67 7.86
CA VAL A 45 -0.77 8.74 8.83
C VAL A 45 -1.09 10.21 9.09
N ASP A 46 -2.30 10.63 8.74
CA ASP A 46 -2.81 11.96 9.04
C ASP A 46 -3.05 12.08 10.56
N CYS A 47 -2.23 12.87 11.24
CA CYS A 47 -2.32 13.08 12.68
C CYS A 47 -3.34 14.16 13.07
N THR A 48 -3.96 14.86 12.12
CA THR A 48 -4.93 15.93 12.41
C THR A 48 -6.14 15.36 13.16
N GLY A 49 -6.42 15.87 14.36
CA GLY A 49 -7.49 15.35 15.22
C GLY A 49 -7.26 13.92 15.76
N ARG A 50 -6.10 13.31 15.53
CA ARG A 50 -5.72 12.05 16.19
C ARG A 50 -5.11 12.32 17.56
N LYS A 51 -5.22 11.34 18.45
CA LYS A 51 -4.55 11.37 19.75
C LYS A 51 -3.03 11.28 19.55
N ASP A 52 -2.27 11.93 20.42
CA ASP A 52 -0.83 11.71 20.50
C ASP A 52 -0.53 10.23 20.78
N GLY A 53 0.44 9.67 20.05
CA GLY A 53 0.75 8.25 20.13
C GLY A 53 1.58 7.74 18.96
N VAL A 54 1.77 6.42 18.94
CA VAL A 54 2.49 5.70 17.89
C VAL A 54 1.49 4.88 17.08
N TYR A 55 1.61 4.97 15.76
CA TYR A 55 0.73 4.34 14.78
C TYR A 55 1.58 3.53 13.81
N GLU A 56 1.22 2.27 13.63
CA GLU A 56 1.92 1.35 12.75
C GLU A 56 1.93 1.83 11.28
N ARG A 57 3.07 1.68 10.60
CA ARG A 57 3.24 1.88 9.16
C ARG A 57 3.97 0.67 8.55
N GLY A 58 3.52 -0.52 8.94
CA GLY A 58 4.17 -1.79 8.64
C GLY A 58 5.36 -2.08 9.57
N CYS A 59 6.07 -3.17 9.29
CA CYS A 59 7.10 -3.65 10.22
C CYS A 59 8.43 -2.89 10.13
N LYS A 60 8.62 -2.03 9.12
CA LYS A 60 9.87 -1.26 8.92
C LYS A 60 9.78 0.20 9.35
N ALA A 61 8.60 0.70 9.68
CA ALA A 61 8.42 2.07 10.11
C ALA A 61 7.15 2.24 10.94
N PHE A 62 7.13 3.28 11.76
CA PHE A 62 5.93 3.72 12.45
C PHE A 62 5.80 5.25 12.38
N THR A 63 4.61 5.76 12.66
CA THR A 63 4.35 7.20 12.74
C THR A 63 4.12 7.59 14.18
N LYS A 64 4.84 8.58 14.67
CA LYS A 64 4.58 9.22 15.94
C LYS A 64 3.77 10.49 15.71
N CYS A 65 2.59 10.59 16.29
CA CYS A 65 1.79 11.81 16.31
C CYS A 65 2.05 12.57 17.62
N VAL A 66 2.41 13.84 17.50
CA VAL A 66 2.54 14.78 18.64
C VAL A 66 1.96 16.12 18.24
N ASN A 67 0.94 16.61 18.97
CA ASN A 67 0.26 17.87 18.67
C ASN A 67 -0.12 17.98 17.19
N GLU A 68 -0.83 16.97 16.68
CA GLU A 68 -1.28 16.87 15.27
C GLU A 68 -0.16 16.80 14.22
N THR A 69 1.10 16.77 14.63
CA THR A 69 2.27 16.66 13.74
C THR A 69 2.72 15.20 13.61
N ALA A 70 2.93 14.75 12.38
CA ALA A 70 3.40 13.40 12.07
C ALA A 70 4.93 13.34 11.92
N GLU A 71 5.58 12.49 12.72
CA GLU A 71 6.98 12.12 12.55
C GLU A 71 7.07 10.65 12.10
N ILE A 72 7.82 10.39 11.03
CA ILE A 72 8.04 9.04 10.50
C ILE A 72 9.33 8.49 11.07
N VAL A 73 9.25 7.39 11.81
CA VAL A 73 10.41 6.71 12.36
C VAL A 73 10.66 5.43 11.57
N ASN A 74 11.79 5.36 10.88
CA ASN A 74 12.22 4.19 10.12
C ASN A 74 13.11 3.27 10.98
N CYS A 75 12.83 1.97 10.98
CA CYS A 75 13.63 0.97 11.68
C CYS A 75 14.86 0.59 10.86
N ILE A 76 16.03 1.09 11.28
CA ILE A 76 17.34 0.86 10.66
C ILE A 76 17.99 -0.46 11.11
N ASN A 77 19.13 -0.84 10.52
CA ASN A 77 19.93 -2.01 10.94
C ASN A 77 19.14 -3.32 11.06
N ASN A 78 18.20 -3.55 10.14
CA ASN A 78 17.31 -4.72 10.15
C ASN A 78 16.39 -4.86 11.39
N THR A 79 16.24 -3.82 12.21
CA THR A 79 15.21 -3.79 13.25
C THR A 79 13.80 -3.71 12.66
N ARG A 80 12.80 -3.98 13.50
CA ARG A 80 11.37 -4.01 13.16
C ARG A 80 10.54 -3.29 14.23
N PHE A 81 9.40 -2.74 13.84
CA PHE A 81 8.47 -2.12 14.78
C PHE A 81 7.93 -3.15 15.77
N ASN A 82 8.12 -2.89 17.06
CA ASN A 82 7.57 -3.67 18.16
C ASN A 82 6.31 -2.97 18.72
N PRO A 83 5.10 -3.47 18.43
CA PRO A 83 3.87 -2.85 18.91
C PRO A 83 3.73 -2.91 20.44
N ASP A 84 4.37 -3.85 21.13
CA ASP A 84 4.29 -3.98 22.59
C ASP A 84 5.06 -2.86 23.30
N LYS A 85 6.13 -2.37 22.66
CA LYS A 85 7.01 -1.32 23.20
C LYS A 85 6.81 0.04 22.52
N ASN A 86 6.10 0.07 21.39
CA ASN A 86 5.96 1.24 20.52
C ASN A 86 7.31 1.83 20.04
N GLU A 87 8.27 0.97 19.72
CA GLU A 87 9.61 1.35 19.26
C GLU A 87 10.17 0.34 18.25
N CYS A 88 11.31 0.65 17.64
CA CYS A 88 12.04 -0.34 16.84
C CYS A 88 12.83 -1.27 17.76
N ASP A 89 12.68 -2.57 17.57
CA ASP A 89 13.38 -3.62 18.32
C ASP A 89 13.96 -4.64 17.35
N TYR A 90 14.80 -5.54 17.87
CA TYR A 90 15.31 -6.65 17.09
C TYR A 90 14.20 -7.66 16.78
N GLU A 91 14.26 -8.27 15.60
CA GLU A 91 13.25 -9.19 15.06
C GLU A 91 12.82 -10.28 16.06
N PHE A 92 13.76 -10.83 16.84
CA PHE A 92 13.48 -11.90 17.81
C PHE A 92 12.70 -11.44 19.06
N HIS A 93 12.56 -10.14 19.29
CA HIS A 93 11.71 -9.58 20.36
C HIS A 93 10.38 -9.03 19.84
N VAL A 94 10.14 -9.12 18.54
CA VAL A 94 8.97 -8.53 17.89
C VAL A 94 7.93 -9.62 17.66
N PRO A 95 6.65 -9.40 18.03
CA PRO A 95 5.61 -10.39 17.76
C PRO A 95 5.38 -10.60 16.26
N PRO A 96 4.87 -11.77 15.84
CA PRO A 96 4.44 -11.98 14.45
C PRO A 96 3.33 -11.00 14.03
N PRO A 97 3.24 -10.62 12.75
CA PRO A 97 4.09 -11.10 11.65
C PRO A 97 5.45 -10.37 11.56
N CYS A 98 5.62 -9.27 12.29
CA CYS A 98 6.80 -8.41 12.15
C CYS A 98 8.11 -9.03 12.64
N GLY A 99 8.06 -10.01 13.55
CA GLY A 99 9.21 -10.80 13.99
C GLY A 99 9.49 -12.06 13.18
N THR A 100 8.85 -12.23 12.01
CA THR A 100 9.04 -13.41 11.16
C THR A 100 9.78 -13.09 9.87
N TYR A 101 10.57 -14.06 9.40
CA TYR A 101 11.37 -13.97 8.19
C TYR A 101 10.73 -14.75 7.02
N ARG A 102 10.91 -14.24 5.81
CA ARG A 102 10.53 -14.92 4.55
C ARG A 102 11.70 -14.92 3.58
N GLU A 103 11.89 -16.03 2.89
CA GLU A 103 12.95 -16.17 1.89
C GLU A 103 12.48 -15.63 0.54
N CYS A 104 13.26 -14.71 -0.05
CA CYS A 104 12.95 -14.05 -1.31
C CYS A 104 13.84 -14.48 -2.48
N VAL A 105 14.83 -15.36 -2.26
CA VAL A 105 15.89 -15.71 -3.26
C VAL A 105 15.33 -16.24 -4.58
N HIS A 106 14.16 -16.89 -4.54
CA HIS A 106 13.51 -17.48 -5.71
C HIS A 106 12.20 -16.79 -6.09
N LEU A 107 11.94 -15.62 -5.52
CA LEU A 107 10.74 -14.84 -5.77
C LEU A 107 11.08 -13.65 -6.68
N ALA A 108 10.16 -13.33 -7.59
CA ALA A 108 10.23 -12.08 -8.33
C ALA A 108 10.00 -10.88 -7.40
N ASP A 109 10.35 -9.68 -7.86
CA ASP A 109 10.05 -8.47 -7.11
C ASP A 109 8.53 -8.28 -6.98
N GLY A 110 8.06 -7.99 -5.77
CA GLY A 110 6.64 -7.80 -5.52
C GLY A 110 6.23 -8.07 -4.07
N ASN A 111 4.93 -7.99 -3.84
CA ASN A 111 4.30 -8.32 -2.57
C ASN A 111 3.71 -9.73 -2.66
N TYR A 112 3.77 -10.46 -1.54
CA TYR A 112 3.37 -11.86 -1.43
C TYR A 112 2.50 -12.09 -0.19
N PRO A 113 1.45 -12.93 -0.25
CA PRO A 113 0.59 -13.17 0.89
C PRO A 113 1.34 -13.89 2.00
N ASP A 114 1.10 -13.47 3.23
CA ASP A 114 1.57 -14.20 4.39
C ASP A 114 0.59 -15.32 4.78
N ILE A 115 0.73 -16.47 4.13
CA ILE A 115 -0.20 -17.59 4.27
C ILE A 115 -0.23 -18.14 5.71
N GLU A 116 0.90 -18.10 6.44
CA GLU A 116 1.00 -18.56 7.83
C GLU A 116 0.14 -17.71 8.78
N HIS A 117 -0.09 -16.44 8.44
CA HIS A 117 -0.92 -15.51 9.21
C HIS A 117 -2.25 -15.20 8.51
N MET A 118 -2.81 -16.21 7.82
CA MET A 118 -4.13 -16.16 7.18
C MET A 118 -4.26 -14.98 6.20
N CYS A 119 -3.15 -14.60 5.56
CA CYS A 119 -3.07 -13.47 4.63
C CYS A 119 -3.51 -12.12 5.22
N THR A 120 -3.56 -11.98 6.55
CA THR A 120 -3.83 -10.70 7.23
C THR A 120 -2.64 -9.75 7.20
N SER A 121 -1.52 -10.21 6.62
CA SER A 121 -0.39 -9.39 6.22
C SER A 121 0.17 -9.88 4.88
N PHE A 122 1.05 -9.09 4.30
CA PHE A 122 1.87 -9.48 3.16
C PHE A 122 3.33 -9.14 3.43
N TYR A 123 4.25 -9.73 2.66
CA TYR A 123 5.66 -9.37 2.69
C TYR A 123 6.13 -8.89 1.32
N THR A 124 7.14 -8.02 1.32
CA THR A 124 7.72 -7.47 0.09
C THR A 124 9.09 -8.09 -0.18
N CYS A 125 9.28 -8.59 -1.39
CA CYS A 125 10.57 -9.00 -1.92
C CYS A 125 11.05 -8.00 -2.97
N LEU A 126 12.33 -7.63 -2.91
CA LEU A 126 12.97 -6.77 -3.90
C LEU A 126 14.44 -7.20 -4.08
N GLY A 127 14.83 -7.55 -5.30
CA GLY A 127 16.18 -8.03 -5.62
C GLY A 127 16.58 -9.27 -4.81
N GLY A 128 15.62 -10.16 -4.51
CA GLY A 128 15.84 -11.33 -3.65
C GLY A 128 15.96 -11.01 -2.15
N ILE A 129 15.71 -9.77 -1.73
CA ILE A 129 15.79 -9.33 -0.33
C ILE A 129 14.38 -9.20 0.25
N PHE A 130 14.19 -9.74 1.45
CA PHE A 130 12.99 -9.56 2.27
C PHE A 130 12.98 -8.20 2.95
N LEU A 131 12.03 -7.36 2.58
CA LEU A 131 11.90 -6.01 3.14
C LEU A 131 11.05 -5.98 4.42
N GLY A 132 10.35 -7.06 4.76
CA GLY A 132 9.51 -7.16 5.96
C GLY A 132 8.04 -7.38 5.64
N HIS A 133 7.26 -7.61 6.70
CA HIS A 133 5.80 -7.69 6.62
C HIS A 133 5.15 -6.31 6.65
N THR A 134 3.95 -6.23 6.08
CA THR A 134 3.03 -5.11 6.19
C THR A 134 1.65 -5.66 6.51
N PRO A 135 1.09 -5.39 7.70
CA PRO A 135 -0.25 -5.82 8.03
C PRO A 135 -1.31 -5.14 7.16
N CYS A 136 -2.34 -5.89 6.83
CA CYS A 136 -3.55 -5.33 6.27
C CYS A 136 -4.34 -4.61 7.37
N ALA A 137 -5.21 -3.67 6.95
CA ALA A 137 -6.18 -3.12 7.87
C ALA A 137 -7.08 -4.24 8.46
N PRO A 138 -7.60 -4.07 9.69
CA PRO A 138 -8.40 -5.10 10.35
C PRO A 138 -9.54 -5.62 9.47
N GLY A 139 -9.61 -6.95 9.31
CA GLY A 139 -10.65 -7.63 8.52
C GLY A 139 -10.36 -7.75 7.02
N LEU A 140 -9.27 -7.17 6.52
CA LEU A 140 -8.83 -7.34 5.14
C LEU A 140 -7.79 -8.46 5.03
N VAL A 141 -7.68 -9.03 3.84
CA VAL A 141 -6.67 -10.03 3.47
C VAL A 141 -5.94 -9.62 2.20
N PHE A 142 -4.71 -10.07 2.03
CA PHE A 142 -3.91 -9.68 0.87
C PHE A 142 -4.39 -10.34 -0.41
N ASN A 143 -4.72 -9.53 -1.41
CA ASN A 143 -5.03 -9.94 -2.77
C ASN A 143 -3.74 -9.92 -3.61
N GLN A 144 -3.14 -11.09 -3.82
CA GLN A 144 -1.92 -11.21 -4.63
C GLN A 144 -2.11 -10.71 -6.07
N GLY A 145 -3.29 -10.94 -6.67
CA GLY A 145 -3.54 -10.56 -8.06
C GLY A 145 -3.63 -9.05 -8.25
N LEU A 146 -4.21 -8.35 -7.27
CA LEU A 146 -4.35 -6.88 -7.29
C LEU A 146 -3.24 -6.14 -6.54
N GLN A 147 -2.37 -6.87 -5.83
CA GLN A 147 -1.28 -6.33 -5.01
C GLN A 147 -1.75 -5.35 -3.92
N VAL A 148 -2.95 -5.57 -3.37
CA VAL A 148 -3.57 -4.73 -2.32
C VAL A 148 -4.25 -5.60 -1.27
N CYS A 149 -4.43 -5.07 -0.06
CA CYS A 149 -5.35 -5.66 0.91
C CYS A 149 -6.79 -5.39 0.46
N ASP A 150 -7.60 -6.43 0.41
CA ASP A 150 -8.97 -6.39 -0.06
C ASP A 150 -9.87 -7.20 0.88
N TRP A 151 -11.17 -7.09 0.70
CA TRP A 151 -12.13 -7.89 1.43
C TRP A 151 -12.01 -9.37 1.05
N PRO A 152 -12.14 -10.32 2.00
CA PRO A 152 -11.97 -11.75 1.71
C PRO A 152 -12.84 -12.30 0.58
N PHE A 153 -14.03 -11.73 0.34
CA PHE A 153 -14.94 -12.13 -0.74
C PHE A 153 -14.54 -11.60 -2.12
N ASN A 154 -13.51 -10.77 -2.22
CA ASN A 154 -12.88 -10.31 -3.47
C ASN A 154 -11.56 -11.05 -3.75
N VAL A 155 -11.13 -11.97 -2.87
CA VAL A 155 -9.84 -12.66 -2.98
C VAL A 155 -10.08 -14.16 -3.20
N THR A 156 -9.31 -14.75 -4.11
CA THR A 156 -9.36 -16.20 -4.35
C THR A 156 -8.71 -16.97 -3.21
N LYS A 157 -9.11 -18.23 -3.02
CA LYS A 157 -8.37 -19.17 -2.16
C LYS A 157 -6.87 -19.21 -2.52
N PRO A 158 -5.96 -19.37 -1.54
CA PRO A 158 -6.23 -19.72 -0.14
C PRO A 158 -6.53 -18.53 0.79
N CYS A 159 -6.33 -17.29 0.34
CA CYS A 159 -6.45 -16.10 1.21
C CYS A 159 -7.89 -15.59 1.37
N GLY A 160 -8.73 -15.79 0.36
CA GLY A 160 -10.14 -15.41 0.43
C GLY A 160 -11.09 -16.57 0.18
N VAL A 161 -12.33 -16.23 -0.16
CA VAL A 161 -13.45 -17.18 -0.26
C VAL A 161 -13.97 -17.38 -1.69
N LEU A 162 -13.43 -16.67 -2.68
CA LEU A 162 -13.67 -16.94 -4.10
C LEU A 162 -12.97 -18.23 -4.54
#